data_AF-A0AAU2XI23-F1
#
_entry.id   AF-A0AAU2XI23-F1
#
_cell.length_a   1.000
_cell.length_b   1.000
_cell.length_c   1.000
_cell.angle_alpha   90.00
_cell.angle_beta   90.00
_cell.angle_gamma   90.00
#
_symmetry.space_group_name_H-M   'P 1'
#
loop_
_entity.id
_entity.type
_entity.pdbx_description
1 polymer ?
#
loop_
_entity_poly.entity_id
_entity_poly.type
_entity_poly.pdbx_seq_one_letter_code
_entity_poly.pdbx_strand_id
1 'polypeptide(L)'
;MIIFDTNAVDLLRPDSLRADLIRKLRESGHHRVAVPWMVLEELVAHQAKPYILKHQSVTRGLDALRGVAPWEVDISLERLDLERIQGHWRSQYLKIFEVIETTGDAAKQALIREALALPPAKQGEKRAEGGRDAAIWFSILDFLVANPDEQICFVTNNHKDFGDGTFYPFPMDEDVSGMEGRLTRLKDFNEVVAKYTNEVSGEAAEAAAEELLRSAAVRGRVAQTAVEALDSPLGYVGLEMPDTETGWRSWLAAPEVALLSVNDVTGHEIEGDVWYTANVQWLLYGSALGNDDGTALGVACVWPMKVLFSTKETDESPTVLSDGDPTLPDTADDQCMKLLRRFKQNATQAARRATRGVARGTQNVSTWASSIAHPTAAAQILASMPKVDTSILEAQRRIAEQIAASMPKLDFSGNAAAQALTSIPKLDASFLVAQRGIAEQIAASMPKLDTSFLAAQRGIADQLAGVQGLSTTYLAAMRAAQAVSAGQSPSDDAEQPVSGDEDEDTE
;
A
#
# COMPACT_ATOMS: atom_id res chain seq x y z
N MET A 1 -23.53 -12.67 -21.36
CA MET A 1 -22.08 -12.77 -21.08
C MET A 1 -21.27 -11.87 -21.99
N ILE A 2 -20.18 -11.27 -21.50
CA ILE A 2 -19.23 -10.44 -22.27
C ILE A 2 -17.93 -11.23 -22.41
N ILE A 3 -17.45 -11.44 -23.64
CA ILE A 3 -16.23 -12.20 -23.92
C ILE A 3 -15.25 -11.29 -24.65
N PHE A 4 -14.05 -11.14 -24.13
CA PHE A 4 -13.01 -10.32 -24.74
C PHE A 4 -12.04 -11.14 -25.59
N ASP A 5 -11.73 -10.62 -26.78
CA ASP A 5 -10.60 -11.01 -27.61
C ASP A 5 -9.28 -10.41 -27.08
N THR A 6 -8.13 -10.99 -27.43
CA THR A 6 -6.80 -10.49 -27.06
C THR A 6 -6.63 -9.05 -27.50
N ASN A 7 -6.99 -8.67 -28.73
CA ASN A 7 -6.83 -7.28 -29.19
C ASN A 7 -7.65 -6.28 -28.38
N ALA A 8 -8.78 -6.74 -27.84
CA ALA A 8 -9.65 -5.87 -27.10
C ALA A 8 -8.95 -5.59 -25.80
N VAL A 9 -8.48 -6.60 -25.07
CA VAL A 9 -7.79 -6.46 -23.78
C VAL A 9 -6.25 -6.41 -23.90
N ASP A 10 -5.73 -6.04 -25.07
CA ASP A 10 -4.29 -6.01 -25.27
C ASP A 10 -3.64 -5.00 -24.33
N LEU A 11 -2.47 -5.36 -23.81
CA LEU A 11 -1.73 -4.59 -22.81
C LEU A 11 -2.55 -4.25 -21.55
N LEU A 12 -3.64 -4.97 -21.27
CA LEU A 12 -4.40 -4.80 -20.05
C LEU A 12 -3.48 -5.13 -18.87
N ARG A 13 -3.09 -4.09 -18.14
CA ARG A 13 -2.40 -4.28 -16.87
C ARG A 13 -3.42 -4.65 -15.81
N PRO A 14 -3.18 -5.68 -14.96
CA PRO A 14 -4.13 -6.07 -13.93
C PRO A 14 -4.46 -4.97 -12.92
N ASP A 15 -3.58 -3.99 -12.76
CA ASP A 15 -3.72 -2.82 -11.88
C ASP A 15 -4.31 -1.59 -12.60
N SER A 16 -4.75 -1.72 -13.86
CA SER A 16 -5.32 -0.60 -14.61
C SER A 16 -6.79 -0.36 -14.30
N LEU A 17 -7.25 0.89 -14.46
CA LEU A 17 -8.67 1.28 -14.40
C LEU A 17 -9.58 0.38 -15.24
N ARG A 18 -9.09 -0.01 -16.42
CA ARG A 18 -9.84 -0.89 -17.31
C ARG A 18 -10.05 -2.27 -16.69
N ALA A 19 -9.05 -2.81 -16.01
CA ALA A 19 -9.17 -4.09 -15.30
C ALA A 19 -10.13 -3.96 -14.11
N ASP A 20 -10.10 -2.85 -13.39
CA ASP A 20 -11.04 -2.61 -12.29
C ASP A 20 -12.47 -2.48 -12.76
N LEU A 21 -12.73 -1.74 -13.85
CA LEU A 21 -14.07 -1.64 -14.39
C LEU A 21 -14.60 -3.00 -14.89
N ILE A 22 -13.73 -3.85 -15.43
CA ILE A 22 -14.09 -5.24 -15.77
C ILE A 22 -14.43 -6.05 -14.51
N ARG A 23 -13.64 -5.93 -13.44
CA ARG A 23 -13.95 -6.57 -12.15
C ARG A 23 -15.30 -6.12 -11.64
N LYS A 24 -15.60 -4.82 -11.69
CA LYS A 24 -16.88 -4.27 -11.24
C LYS A 24 -18.06 -4.71 -12.09
N LEU A 25 -17.90 -4.76 -13.41
CA LEU A 25 -18.90 -5.37 -14.31
C LEU A 25 -19.19 -6.84 -13.94
N ARG A 26 -18.17 -7.59 -13.51
CA ARG A 26 -18.33 -8.98 -13.05
C ARG A 26 -18.94 -9.07 -11.65
N GLU A 27 -18.50 -8.23 -10.71
CA GLU A 27 -18.93 -8.21 -9.31
C GLU A 27 -20.38 -7.72 -9.16
N SER A 28 -20.90 -6.95 -10.11
CA SER A 28 -22.31 -6.55 -10.13
C SER A 28 -23.26 -7.76 -10.18
N GLY A 29 -22.79 -8.94 -10.63
CA GLY A 29 -23.59 -10.15 -10.75
C GLY A 29 -24.55 -10.17 -11.95
N HIS A 30 -24.71 -9.04 -12.64
CA HIS A 30 -25.56 -8.91 -13.82
C HIS A 30 -24.85 -9.36 -15.10
N HIS A 31 -23.52 -9.27 -15.13
CA HIS A 31 -22.72 -9.65 -16.29
C HIS A 31 -21.63 -10.64 -15.89
N ARG A 32 -21.53 -11.72 -16.64
CA ARG A 32 -20.33 -12.57 -16.65
C ARG A 32 -19.34 -11.96 -17.63
N VAL A 33 -18.12 -11.71 -17.17
CA VAL A 33 -17.04 -11.18 -18.01
C VAL A 33 -15.94 -12.21 -18.11
N ALA A 34 -15.61 -12.61 -19.34
CA ALA A 34 -14.69 -13.72 -19.57
C ALA A 34 -13.72 -13.47 -20.72
N VAL A 35 -12.73 -14.36 -20.78
CA VAL A 35 -11.82 -14.53 -21.91
C VAL A 35 -11.71 -16.02 -22.25
N PRO A 36 -11.55 -16.40 -23.52
CA PRO A 36 -11.12 -17.74 -23.87
C PRO A 36 -9.74 -18.04 -23.28
N TRP A 37 -9.46 -19.30 -22.96
CA TRP A 37 -8.18 -19.72 -22.39
C TRP A 37 -6.98 -19.25 -23.24
N MET A 38 -7.10 -19.31 -24.56
CA MET A 38 -6.05 -18.81 -25.47
C MET A 38 -5.75 -17.31 -25.26
N VAL A 39 -6.78 -16.47 -25.04
CA VAL A 39 -6.59 -15.03 -24.75
C VAL A 39 -5.86 -14.84 -23.42
N LEU A 40 -6.22 -15.61 -22.39
CA LEU A 40 -5.52 -15.57 -21.10
C LEU A 40 -4.04 -15.89 -21.27
N GLU A 41 -3.70 -16.94 -22.01
CA GLU A 41 -2.29 -17.30 -22.25
C GLU A 41 -1.54 -16.25 -23.07
N GLU A 42 -2.20 -15.54 -23.98
CA GLU A 42 -1.61 -14.38 -24.67
C GLU A 42 -1.29 -13.23 -23.72
N LEU A 43 -2.23 -12.87 -22.84
CA LEU A 43 -2.02 -11.83 -21.81
C LEU A 43 -0.86 -12.22 -20.88
N VAL A 44 -0.80 -13.48 -20.45
CA VAL A 44 0.30 -14.00 -19.64
C VAL A 44 1.63 -13.94 -20.40
N ALA A 45 1.65 -14.30 -21.67
CA ALA A 45 2.85 -14.23 -22.50
C ALA A 45 3.35 -12.79 -22.70
N HIS A 46 2.45 -11.82 -22.87
CA HIS A 46 2.80 -10.40 -22.95
C HIS A 46 3.53 -9.91 -21.70
N GLN A 47 3.14 -10.38 -20.51
CA GLN A 47 3.81 -10.04 -19.25
C GLN A 47 5.10 -10.84 -19.00
N ALA A 48 5.13 -12.11 -19.37
CA ALA A 48 6.30 -12.97 -19.15
C ALA A 48 7.47 -12.65 -20.09
N LYS A 49 7.19 -12.29 -21.35
CA LYS A 49 8.22 -12.08 -22.38
C LYS A 49 9.26 -11.03 -22.02
N PRO A 50 8.91 -9.82 -21.51
CA PRO A 50 9.90 -8.84 -21.06
C PRO A 50 10.84 -9.37 -19.98
N TYR A 51 10.34 -10.19 -19.04
CA TYR A 51 11.17 -10.80 -18.01
C TYR A 51 12.19 -11.76 -18.61
N ILE A 52 11.75 -12.66 -19.50
CA ILE A 52 12.63 -13.63 -20.17
C ILE A 52 13.76 -12.91 -20.91
N LEU A 53 13.44 -11.85 -21.66
CA LEU A 53 14.45 -11.08 -22.40
C LEU A 53 15.44 -10.37 -21.47
N LYS A 54 14.96 -9.79 -20.36
CA LYS A 54 15.83 -9.14 -19.35
C LYS A 54 16.72 -10.16 -18.66
N HIS A 55 16.19 -11.31 -18.25
CA HIS A 55 16.97 -12.39 -17.63
C HIS A 55 18.09 -12.89 -18.56
N GLN A 56 17.78 -13.11 -19.84
CA GLN A 56 18.77 -13.46 -20.86
C GLN A 56 19.81 -12.35 -21.08
N SER A 57 19.41 -11.08 -21.01
CA SER A 57 20.33 -9.95 -21.10
C SER A 57 21.30 -9.89 -19.92
N VAL A 58 20.80 -10.07 -18.70
CA VAL A 58 21.64 -10.10 -17.48
C VAL A 58 22.59 -11.29 -17.52
N THR A 59 22.09 -12.47 -17.91
CA THR A 59 22.93 -13.68 -18.03
C THR A 59 24.10 -13.44 -18.99
N ARG A 60 23.83 -12.90 -20.19
CA ARG A 60 24.89 -12.55 -21.15
C ARG A 60 25.87 -11.49 -20.61
N GLY A 61 25.36 -10.51 -19.88
CA GLY A 61 26.19 -9.47 -19.26
C GLY A 61 27.13 -10.04 -18.18
N LEU A 62 26.63 -10.95 -17.34
CA LEU A 62 27.43 -11.64 -16.33
C LEU A 62 28.51 -12.51 -16.97
N ASP A 63 28.18 -13.22 -18.05
CA ASP A 63 29.16 -14.04 -18.77
C ASP A 63 30.25 -13.18 -19.43
N ALA A 64 29.87 -12.02 -20.01
CA ALA A 64 30.84 -11.07 -20.56
C ALA A 64 31.77 -10.50 -19.47
N LEU A 65 31.22 -10.14 -18.31
CA LEU A 65 32.00 -9.63 -17.17
C LEU A 65 32.99 -10.68 -16.65
N ARG A 66 32.55 -11.94 -16.50
CA ARG A 66 33.43 -13.07 -16.13
C ARG A 66 34.55 -13.30 -17.14
N GLY A 67 34.32 -13.00 -18.41
CA GLY A 67 35.34 -13.12 -19.46
C GLY A 67 36.45 -12.07 -19.41
N VAL A 68 36.22 -10.92 -18.76
CA VAL A 68 37.19 -9.81 -18.69
C VAL A 68 37.74 -9.57 -17.29
N ALA A 69 37.04 -10.01 -16.24
CA ALA A 69 37.46 -9.80 -14.86
C ALA A 69 38.72 -10.64 -14.55
N PRO A 70 39.77 -10.03 -13.95
CA PRO A 70 40.97 -10.77 -13.55
C PRO A 70 40.78 -11.54 -12.23
N TRP A 71 39.60 -11.45 -11.61
CA TRP A 71 39.19 -12.18 -10.40
C TRP A 71 37.87 -12.91 -10.65
N GLU A 72 37.53 -13.86 -9.76
CA GLU A 72 36.26 -14.58 -9.82
C GLU A 72 35.08 -13.65 -9.48
N VAL A 73 34.07 -13.63 -10.35
CA VAL A 73 32.86 -12.82 -10.16
C VAL A 73 31.82 -13.67 -9.44
N ASP A 74 31.71 -13.48 -8.12
CA ASP A 74 30.71 -14.14 -7.28
C ASP A 74 29.37 -13.42 -7.34
N ILE A 75 28.75 -13.43 -8.52
CA ILE A 75 27.38 -12.98 -8.73
C ILE A 75 26.59 -14.16 -9.27
N SER A 76 25.65 -14.66 -8.47
CA SER A 76 24.71 -15.70 -8.88
C SER A 76 23.37 -15.08 -9.26
N LEU A 77 22.86 -15.43 -10.44
CA LEU A 77 21.49 -15.15 -10.85
C LEU A 77 20.65 -16.42 -10.67
N GLU A 78 19.48 -16.31 -10.06
CA GLU A 78 18.55 -17.44 -9.96
C GLU A 78 18.17 -17.94 -11.37
N ARG A 79 17.97 -19.25 -11.50
CA ARG A 79 17.54 -19.86 -12.77
C ARG A 79 16.16 -19.32 -13.15
N LEU A 80 15.98 -19.01 -14.43
CA LEU A 80 14.68 -18.59 -14.95
C LEU A 80 13.63 -19.69 -14.69
N ASP A 81 12.66 -19.37 -13.83
CA ASP A 81 11.49 -20.18 -13.56
C ASP A 81 10.28 -19.60 -14.31
N LEU A 82 10.11 -20.08 -15.55
CA LEU A 82 9.05 -19.59 -16.43
C LEU A 82 7.65 -19.93 -15.89
N GLU A 83 7.48 -21.11 -15.29
CA GLU A 83 6.19 -21.56 -14.77
C GLU A 83 5.74 -20.70 -13.60
N ARG A 84 6.67 -20.33 -12.70
CA ARG A 84 6.35 -19.41 -11.59
C ARG A 84 5.90 -18.04 -12.08
N ILE A 85 6.54 -17.49 -13.11
CA ILE A 85 6.18 -16.19 -13.68
C ILE A 85 4.82 -16.27 -14.39
N GLN A 86 4.62 -17.28 -15.22
CA GLN A 86 3.35 -17.48 -15.90
C GLN A 86 2.21 -17.75 -14.91
N GLY A 87 2.46 -18.58 -13.90
CA GLY A 87 1.52 -18.87 -12.82
C GLY A 87 1.11 -17.62 -12.06
N HIS A 88 2.07 -16.74 -11.72
CA HIS A 88 1.78 -15.44 -11.10
C HIS A 88 0.80 -14.62 -11.96
N TRP A 89 1.13 -14.38 -13.23
CA TRP A 89 0.29 -13.56 -14.11
C TRP A 89 -1.07 -14.20 -14.40
N ARG A 90 -1.12 -15.52 -14.57
CA ARG A 90 -2.37 -16.26 -14.71
C ARG A 90 -3.27 -16.03 -13.51
N SER A 91 -2.74 -16.14 -12.28
CA SER A 91 -3.48 -15.83 -11.06
C SER A 91 -3.96 -14.38 -10.98
N GLN A 92 -3.22 -13.40 -11.53
CA GLN A 92 -3.70 -12.01 -11.57
C GLN A 92 -4.87 -11.83 -12.55
N TYR A 93 -4.78 -12.40 -13.74
CA TYR A 93 -5.83 -12.27 -14.75
C TYR A 93 -7.11 -13.06 -14.40
N LEU A 94 -6.99 -14.19 -13.68
CA LEU A 94 -8.14 -14.94 -13.15
C LEU A 94 -8.97 -14.18 -12.11
N LYS A 95 -8.39 -13.15 -11.47
CA LYS A 95 -9.15 -12.23 -10.60
C LYS A 95 -10.05 -11.30 -11.41
N ILE A 96 -9.71 -11.07 -12.68
CA ILE A 96 -10.43 -10.13 -13.57
C ILE A 96 -11.48 -10.89 -14.36
N PHE A 97 -11.08 -12.01 -14.97
CA PHE A 97 -11.90 -12.74 -15.93
C PHE A 97 -12.33 -14.11 -15.42
N GLU A 98 -13.53 -14.52 -15.82
CA GLU A 98 -13.85 -15.93 -16.01
C GLU A 98 -13.09 -16.48 -17.23
N VAL A 99 -12.73 -17.76 -17.22
CA VAL A 99 -12.05 -18.41 -18.36
C VAL A 99 -12.99 -19.39 -19.03
N ILE A 100 -13.15 -19.22 -20.33
CA ILE A 100 -13.79 -20.23 -21.19
C ILE A 100 -12.69 -21.15 -21.69
N GLU A 101 -12.74 -22.41 -21.27
CA GLU A 101 -11.75 -23.40 -21.67
C GLU A 101 -11.77 -23.63 -23.18
N THR A 102 -10.58 -23.63 -23.79
CA THR A 102 -10.41 -24.02 -25.18
C THR A 102 -10.30 -25.55 -25.23
N THR A 103 -11.35 -26.21 -25.72
CA THR A 103 -11.36 -27.67 -25.78
C THR A 103 -10.27 -28.21 -26.70
N GLY A 104 -9.86 -29.46 -26.48
CA GLY A 104 -8.87 -30.11 -27.34
C GLY A 104 -9.35 -30.25 -28.79
N ASP A 105 -10.67 -30.34 -29.02
CA ASP A 105 -11.24 -30.40 -30.37
C ASP A 105 -11.34 -29.02 -31.01
N ALA A 106 -11.72 -27.98 -30.27
CA ALA A 106 -11.62 -26.58 -30.73
C ALA A 106 -10.17 -26.23 -31.14
N ALA A 107 -9.17 -26.65 -30.36
CA ALA A 107 -7.77 -26.43 -30.69
C ALA A 107 -7.35 -27.15 -31.99
N LYS A 108 -7.78 -28.41 -32.21
CA LYS A 108 -7.51 -29.12 -33.47
C LYS A 108 -8.20 -28.45 -34.65
N GLN A 109 -9.47 -28.05 -34.50
CA GLN A 109 -10.22 -27.34 -35.54
C GLN A 109 -9.56 -26.01 -35.88
N ALA A 110 -9.07 -25.28 -34.89
CA ALA A 110 -8.33 -24.04 -35.08
C ALA A 110 -7.04 -24.24 -35.91
N LEU A 111 -6.28 -25.30 -35.63
CA LEU A 111 -5.08 -25.65 -36.42
C LEU A 111 -5.42 -26.05 -37.85
N ILE A 112 -6.52 -26.78 -38.06
CA ILE A 112 -7.02 -27.12 -39.41
C ILE A 112 -7.44 -25.84 -40.14
N ARG A 113 -8.18 -24.95 -39.46
CA ARG A 113 -8.65 -23.67 -40.00
C ARG A 113 -7.49 -22.77 -40.40
N GLU A 114 -6.43 -22.71 -39.59
CA GLU A 114 -5.17 -22.04 -39.92
C GLU A 114 -4.48 -22.71 -41.12
N ALA A 115 -4.31 -24.03 -41.12
CA ALA A 115 -3.65 -24.72 -42.24
C ALA A 115 -4.33 -24.48 -43.59
N LEU A 116 -5.64 -24.25 -43.59
CA LEU A 116 -6.44 -23.93 -44.78
C LEU A 116 -6.55 -22.42 -45.06
N ALA A 117 -5.98 -21.56 -44.20
CA ALA A 117 -6.06 -20.10 -44.29
C ALA A 117 -7.52 -19.58 -44.40
N LEU A 118 -8.44 -20.21 -43.67
CA LEU A 118 -9.86 -19.88 -43.67
C LEU A 118 -10.22 -19.01 -42.46
N PRO A 119 -11.15 -18.04 -42.57
CA PRO A 119 -11.52 -17.15 -41.48
C PRO A 119 -11.91 -17.87 -40.17
N PRO A 120 -11.55 -17.30 -38.99
CA PRO A 120 -10.83 -16.02 -38.83
C PRO A 120 -9.32 -16.11 -39.10
N ALA A 121 -8.79 -17.29 -39.46
CA ALA A 121 -7.42 -17.41 -39.96
C ALA A 121 -7.31 -16.89 -41.40
N LYS A 122 -6.07 -16.62 -41.85
CA LYS A 122 -5.82 -16.02 -43.17
C LYS A 122 -4.48 -16.41 -43.76
N GLN A 123 -4.35 -16.14 -45.05
CA GLN A 123 -3.09 -16.29 -45.77
C GLN A 123 -2.21 -15.06 -45.51
N GLY A 124 -1.17 -15.23 -44.68
CA GLY A 124 -0.10 -14.24 -44.55
C GLY A 124 0.87 -14.29 -45.74
N GLU A 125 1.86 -13.39 -45.76
CA GLU A 125 2.81 -13.26 -46.89
C GLU A 125 3.56 -14.55 -47.23
N LYS A 126 3.90 -15.35 -46.22
CA LYS A 126 4.76 -16.54 -46.37
C LYS A 126 4.12 -17.84 -45.91
N ARG A 127 3.07 -17.76 -45.09
CA ARG A 127 2.40 -18.90 -44.47
C ARG A 127 1.01 -18.48 -44.02
N ALA A 128 0.16 -19.47 -43.81
CA ALA A 128 -1.10 -19.24 -43.12
C ALA A 128 -0.84 -18.87 -41.64
N GLU A 129 -1.72 -18.05 -41.09
CA GLU A 129 -1.67 -17.54 -39.73
C GLU A 129 -3.08 -17.31 -39.18
N GLY A 130 -3.22 -17.17 -37.86
CA GLY A 130 -4.50 -16.89 -37.20
C GLY A 130 -5.11 -18.09 -36.47
N GLY A 131 -4.32 -19.13 -36.19
CA GLY A 131 -4.76 -20.27 -35.39
C GLY A 131 -5.22 -19.89 -33.98
N ARG A 132 -4.67 -18.80 -33.40
CA ARG A 132 -5.13 -18.27 -32.11
C ARG A 132 -6.53 -17.66 -32.23
N ASP A 133 -6.75 -16.82 -33.23
CA ASP A 133 -8.06 -16.23 -33.52
C ASP A 133 -9.11 -17.31 -33.81
N ALA A 134 -8.73 -18.38 -34.52
CA ALA A 134 -9.59 -19.53 -34.74
C ALA A 134 -9.88 -20.32 -33.45
N ALA A 135 -8.91 -20.47 -32.56
CA ALA A 135 -9.11 -21.12 -31.26
C ALA A 135 -10.05 -20.31 -30.36
N ILE A 136 -9.93 -18.99 -30.37
CA ILE A 136 -10.84 -18.05 -29.70
C ILE A 136 -12.26 -18.23 -30.25
N TRP A 137 -12.41 -18.23 -31.57
CA TRP A 137 -13.70 -18.44 -32.25
C TRP A 137 -14.37 -19.75 -31.83
N PHE A 138 -13.67 -20.88 -31.97
CA PHE A 138 -14.26 -22.18 -31.61
C PHE A 138 -14.55 -22.31 -30.12
N SER A 139 -13.77 -21.67 -29.24
CA SER A 139 -14.08 -21.65 -27.80
C SER A 139 -15.41 -20.93 -27.51
N ILE A 140 -15.72 -19.86 -28.25
CA ILE A 140 -17.00 -19.13 -28.12
C ILE A 140 -18.15 -20.00 -28.62
N LEU A 141 -17.98 -20.70 -29.75
CA LEU A 141 -19.00 -21.58 -30.30
C LEU A 141 -19.29 -22.78 -29.40
N ASP A 142 -18.25 -23.46 -28.90
CA ASP A 142 -18.38 -24.55 -27.93
C ASP A 142 -19.16 -24.09 -26.70
N PHE A 143 -18.89 -22.86 -26.22
CA PHE A 143 -19.64 -22.27 -25.12
C PHE A 143 -21.12 -22.03 -25.47
N LEU A 144 -21.44 -21.48 -26.64
CA LEU A 144 -22.83 -21.24 -27.08
C LEU A 144 -23.63 -22.54 -27.21
N VAL A 145 -22.98 -23.61 -27.69
CA VAL A 145 -23.58 -24.94 -27.81
C VAL A 145 -23.84 -25.54 -26.43
N ALA A 146 -22.88 -25.44 -25.52
CA ALA A 146 -23.01 -25.95 -24.16
C ALA A 146 -24.04 -25.17 -23.31
N ASN A 147 -24.31 -23.90 -23.66
CA ASN A 147 -25.18 -23.01 -22.89
C ASN A 147 -26.26 -22.40 -23.80
N PRO A 148 -27.31 -23.15 -24.21
CA PRO A 148 -28.25 -22.73 -25.25
C PRO A 148 -29.04 -21.45 -24.94
N ASP A 149 -29.20 -21.10 -23.67
CA ASP A 149 -29.95 -19.92 -23.23
C ASP A 149 -29.08 -18.66 -23.09
N GLU A 150 -27.76 -18.80 -23.18
CA GLU A 150 -26.83 -17.68 -23.01
C GLU A 150 -26.73 -16.85 -24.30
N GLN A 151 -26.62 -15.52 -24.12
CA GLN A 151 -26.25 -14.57 -25.15
C GLN A 151 -24.85 -14.04 -24.90
N ILE A 152 -24.07 -13.96 -25.96
CA ILE A 152 -22.68 -13.50 -25.93
C ILE A 152 -22.56 -12.14 -26.59
N CYS A 153 -21.80 -11.28 -25.94
CA CYS A 153 -21.27 -10.06 -26.51
C CYS A 153 -19.76 -10.23 -26.69
N PHE A 154 -19.33 -10.52 -27.91
CA PHE A 154 -17.93 -10.70 -28.26
C PHE A 154 -17.28 -9.35 -28.56
N VAL A 155 -16.23 -9.01 -27.82
CA VAL A 155 -15.55 -7.72 -27.91
C VAL A 155 -14.25 -7.90 -28.67
N THR A 156 -14.19 -7.37 -29.89
CA THR A 156 -13.00 -7.43 -30.75
C THR A 156 -12.93 -6.23 -31.69
N ASN A 157 -11.74 -5.64 -31.82
CA ASN A 157 -11.51 -4.58 -32.81
C ASN A 157 -11.12 -5.14 -34.18
N ASN A 158 -10.91 -6.46 -34.28
CA ASN A 158 -10.50 -7.15 -35.50
C ASN A 158 -11.70 -7.55 -36.38
N HIS A 159 -12.39 -6.53 -36.87
CA HIS A 159 -13.52 -6.69 -37.79
C HIS A 159 -13.15 -7.34 -39.14
N LYS A 160 -11.85 -7.35 -39.51
CA LYS A 160 -11.40 -7.96 -40.76
C LYS A 160 -11.44 -9.47 -40.70
N ASP A 161 -11.00 -10.03 -39.57
CA ASP A 161 -10.89 -11.47 -39.42
C ASP A 161 -12.18 -12.07 -38.84
N PHE A 162 -12.89 -11.34 -37.95
CA PHE A 162 -14.12 -11.82 -37.32
C PHE A 162 -15.43 -11.30 -37.93
N GLY A 163 -15.36 -10.41 -38.92
CA GLY A 163 -16.54 -9.71 -39.44
C GLY A 163 -17.06 -8.60 -38.52
N ASP A 164 -18.15 -7.96 -38.91
CA ASP A 164 -18.72 -6.82 -38.18
C ASP A 164 -19.78 -7.22 -37.13
N GLY A 165 -20.11 -8.51 -37.05
CA GLY A 165 -21.15 -9.06 -36.19
C GLY A 165 -22.54 -9.14 -36.84
N THR A 166 -22.72 -8.55 -38.02
CA THR A 166 -23.94 -8.69 -38.84
C THR A 166 -23.73 -9.65 -40.01
N PHE A 167 -22.52 -9.70 -40.53
CA PHE A 167 -22.10 -10.63 -41.57
C PHE A 167 -20.80 -11.33 -41.16
N TYR A 168 -20.81 -12.66 -41.23
CA TYR A 168 -19.63 -13.50 -41.01
C TYR A 168 -19.16 -14.08 -42.35
N PRO A 169 -17.85 -14.05 -42.66
CA PRO A 169 -17.34 -14.61 -43.91
C PRO A 169 -17.36 -16.14 -43.87
N PHE A 170 -17.54 -16.79 -45.02
CA PHE A 170 -17.43 -18.25 -45.09
C PHE A 170 -16.06 -18.75 -44.58
N PRO A 171 -16.00 -19.79 -43.74
CA PRO A 171 -17.12 -20.64 -43.27
C PRO A 171 -17.69 -20.26 -41.88
N MET A 172 -17.37 -19.07 -41.37
CA MET A 172 -17.87 -18.61 -40.06
C MET A 172 -19.38 -18.38 -40.06
N ASP A 173 -20.00 -18.11 -41.21
CA ASP A 173 -21.46 -18.05 -41.36
C ASP A 173 -22.13 -19.40 -41.09
N GLU A 174 -21.54 -20.50 -41.59
CA GLU A 174 -21.99 -21.86 -41.29
C GLU A 174 -21.76 -22.20 -39.81
N ASP A 175 -20.61 -21.79 -39.25
CA ASP A 175 -20.26 -22.03 -37.86
C ASP A 175 -21.29 -21.43 -36.87
N VAL A 176 -21.88 -20.27 -37.20
CA VAL A 176 -22.91 -19.60 -36.37
C VAL A 176 -24.34 -19.97 -36.74
N SER A 177 -24.56 -20.90 -37.66
CA SER A 177 -25.90 -21.21 -38.16
C SER A 177 -26.83 -21.66 -37.02
N GLY A 178 -27.94 -20.94 -36.84
CA GLY A 178 -28.89 -21.16 -35.75
C GLY A 178 -28.52 -20.50 -34.42
N MET A 179 -27.40 -19.77 -34.36
CA MET A 179 -26.91 -19.03 -33.18
C MET A 179 -26.75 -17.53 -33.46
N GLU A 180 -27.17 -17.03 -34.62
CA GLU A 180 -26.93 -15.66 -35.09
C GLU A 180 -27.54 -14.61 -34.15
N GLY A 181 -28.72 -14.88 -33.59
CA GLY A 181 -29.39 -13.99 -32.63
C GLY A 181 -28.76 -13.97 -31.24
N ARG A 182 -27.76 -14.82 -30.97
CA ARG A 182 -27.14 -15.00 -29.64
C ARG A 182 -25.72 -14.47 -29.58
N LEU A 183 -25.10 -14.16 -30.72
CA LEU A 183 -23.74 -13.63 -30.80
C LEU A 183 -23.76 -12.20 -31.33
N THR A 184 -23.58 -11.24 -30.44
CA THR A 184 -23.42 -9.82 -30.79
C THR A 184 -21.96 -9.42 -30.70
N ARG A 185 -21.52 -8.46 -31.52
CA ARG A 185 -20.16 -7.93 -31.48
C ARG A 185 -20.12 -6.51 -30.94
N LEU A 186 -19.09 -6.20 -30.17
CA LEU A 186 -18.67 -4.84 -29.85
C LEU A 186 -17.25 -4.63 -30.33
N LYS A 187 -16.94 -3.41 -30.76
CA LYS A 187 -15.64 -3.07 -31.33
C LYS A 187 -14.54 -3.02 -30.29
N ASP A 188 -14.81 -2.45 -29.13
CA ASP A 188 -13.81 -2.20 -28.11
C ASP A 188 -14.44 -2.03 -26.72
N PHE A 189 -13.59 -1.74 -25.74
CA PHE A 189 -14.02 -1.54 -24.37
C PHE A 189 -14.92 -0.33 -24.17
N ASN A 190 -14.74 0.74 -24.94
CA ASN A 190 -15.57 1.93 -24.78
C ASN A 190 -17.00 1.62 -25.21
N GLU A 191 -17.20 0.78 -26.22
CA GLU A 191 -18.53 0.28 -26.58
C GLU A 191 -19.12 -0.65 -25.50
N VAL A 192 -18.30 -1.41 -24.77
CA VAL A 192 -18.76 -2.16 -23.59
C VAL A 192 -19.27 -1.19 -22.52
N VAL A 193 -18.48 -0.17 -22.19
CA VAL A 193 -18.88 0.84 -21.21
C VAL A 193 -20.15 1.56 -21.65
N ALA A 194 -20.23 2.01 -22.90
CA ALA A 194 -21.40 2.70 -23.42
C ALA A 194 -22.66 1.82 -23.47
N LYS A 195 -22.51 0.51 -23.68
CA LYS A 195 -23.64 -0.42 -23.76
C LYS A 195 -24.15 -0.87 -22.39
N TYR A 196 -23.25 -1.06 -21.43
CA TYR A 196 -23.56 -1.68 -20.13
C TYR A 196 -23.49 -0.69 -18.96
N THR A 197 -23.24 0.58 -19.23
CA THR A 197 -23.23 1.63 -18.20
C THR A 197 -23.99 2.86 -18.68
N ASN A 198 -24.63 3.56 -17.76
CA ASN A 198 -25.13 4.91 -18.01
C ASN A 198 -24.12 5.91 -17.46
N GLU A 199 -23.68 6.86 -18.28
CA GLU A 199 -22.80 7.91 -17.79
C GLU A 199 -23.53 8.80 -16.78
N VAL A 200 -22.90 9.05 -15.63
CA VAL A 200 -23.38 9.93 -14.56
C VAL A 200 -22.38 11.08 -14.44
N SER A 201 -22.76 12.27 -14.87
CA SER A 201 -21.88 13.45 -14.90
C SER A 201 -22.60 14.71 -14.43
N GLY A 202 -21.83 15.80 -14.27
CA GLY A 202 -22.30 17.11 -13.82
C GLY A 202 -22.17 17.35 -12.31
N GLU A 203 -22.66 18.52 -11.86
CA GLU A 203 -22.44 19.02 -10.49
C GLU A 203 -22.92 18.04 -9.40
N ALA A 204 -24.00 17.28 -9.65
CA ALA A 204 -24.49 16.29 -8.71
C ALA A 204 -23.54 15.09 -8.55
N ALA A 205 -22.91 14.66 -9.64
CA ALA A 205 -21.92 13.59 -9.63
C ALA A 205 -20.64 14.05 -8.91
N GLU A 206 -20.20 15.28 -9.17
CA GLU A 206 -19.04 15.89 -8.50
C GLU A 206 -19.28 16.04 -6.99
N ALA A 207 -20.46 16.51 -6.58
CA ALA A 207 -20.80 16.65 -5.16
C ALA A 207 -20.87 15.29 -4.45
N ALA A 208 -21.48 14.27 -5.07
CA ALA A 208 -21.54 12.92 -4.51
C ALA A 208 -20.13 12.30 -4.40
N ALA A 209 -19.31 12.49 -5.44
CA ALA A 209 -17.91 12.07 -5.46
C ALA A 209 -17.12 12.71 -4.31
N GLU A 210 -17.22 14.03 -4.15
CA GLU A 210 -16.53 14.76 -3.10
C GLU A 210 -16.97 14.32 -1.69
N GLU A 211 -18.27 14.12 -1.46
CA GLU A 211 -18.81 13.66 -0.18
C GLU A 211 -18.24 12.28 0.20
N LEU A 212 -18.27 11.32 -0.73
CA LEU A 212 -17.73 9.98 -0.52
C LEU A 212 -16.22 10.01 -0.22
N LEU A 213 -15.47 10.80 -0.98
CA LEU A 213 -14.02 10.95 -0.79
C LEU A 213 -13.68 11.60 0.56
N ARG A 214 -14.53 12.48 1.09
CA ARG A 214 -14.33 13.08 2.42
C ARG A 214 -14.62 12.13 3.59
N SER A 215 -15.23 10.97 3.33
CA SER A 215 -15.56 9.98 4.35
C SER A 215 -14.34 9.51 5.17
N ALA A 216 -14.57 9.11 6.42
CA ALA A 216 -13.49 8.63 7.28
C ALA A 216 -12.86 7.32 6.77
N ALA A 217 -13.68 6.44 6.17
CA ALA A 217 -13.22 5.18 5.60
C ALA A 217 -12.23 5.40 4.44
N VAL A 218 -12.58 6.26 3.48
CA VAL A 218 -11.70 6.64 2.37
C VAL A 218 -10.40 7.24 2.88
N ARG A 219 -10.47 8.22 3.80
CA ARG A 219 -9.27 8.87 4.35
C ARG A 219 -8.36 7.89 5.09
N GLY A 220 -8.95 6.95 5.85
CA GLY A 220 -8.21 5.88 6.51
C GLY A 220 -7.49 4.98 5.51
N ARG A 221 -8.15 4.61 4.41
CA ARG A 221 -7.53 3.82 3.35
C ARG A 221 -6.40 4.57 2.67
N VAL A 222 -6.61 5.84 2.28
CA VAL A 222 -5.56 6.67 1.66
C VAL A 222 -4.34 6.79 2.58
N ALA A 223 -4.56 6.97 3.89
CA ALA A 223 -3.47 7.01 4.86
C ALA A 223 -2.67 5.70 4.90
N GLN A 224 -3.36 4.56 4.85
CA GLN A 224 -2.70 3.26 4.79
C GLN A 224 -1.92 3.08 3.48
N THR A 225 -2.56 3.38 2.34
CA THR A 225 -1.92 3.27 1.03
C THR A 225 -0.71 4.19 0.92
N ALA A 226 -0.73 5.37 1.55
CA ALA A 226 0.44 6.26 1.59
C ALA A 226 1.65 5.60 2.24
N VAL A 227 1.46 4.82 3.31
CA VAL A 227 2.56 4.07 3.96
C VAL A 227 3.11 2.98 3.05
N GLU A 228 2.23 2.31 2.30
CA GLU A 228 2.59 1.19 1.42
C GLU A 228 3.23 1.66 0.10
N ALA A 229 2.75 2.77 -0.47
CA ALA A 229 3.12 3.25 -1.79
C ALA A 229 4.25 4.30 -1.78
N LEU A 230 4.32 5.14 -0.73
CA LEU A 230 5.31 6.21 -0.64
C LEU A 230 6.53 5.79 0.17
N ASP A 231 7.20 4.73 -0.29
CA ASP A 231 8.50 4.26 0.19
C ASP A 231 9.50 4.27 -0.95
N SER A 232 10.43 5.23 -0.92
CA SER A 232 11.42 5.44 -1.99
C SER A 232 12.82 5.57 -1.42
N PRO A 233 13.80 4.76 -1.88
CA PRO A 233 15.21 4.93 -1.50
C PRO A 233 15.80 6.29 -1.88
N LEU A 234 15.27 6.92 -2.93
CA LEU A 234 15.67 8.26 -3.36
C LEU A 234 14.97 9.37 -2.57
N GLY A 235 13.90 9.01 -1.88
CA GLY A 235 13.01 9.91 -1.17
C GLY A 235 12.19 10.83 -2.07
N TYR A 236 11.54 11.77 -1.40
CA TYR A 236 10.62 12.78 -1.90
C TYR A 236 10.93 14.10 -1.21
N VAL A 237 10.33 15.18 -1.70
CA VAL A 237 10.39 16.49 -1.07
C VAL A 237 9.06 16.77 -0.37
N GLY A 238 9.14 17.31 0.84
CA GLY A 238 7.99 17.70 1.65
C GLY A 238 8.26 19.01 2.39
N LEU A 239 7.26 19.47 3.12
CA LEU A 239 7.34 20.71 3.89
C LEU A 239 7.41 20.40 5.39
N GLU A 240 8.53 20.75 6.03
CA GLU A 240 8.74 20.72 7.47
C GLU A 240 8.25 22.02 8.13
N MET A 241 8.20 22.07 9.45
CA MET A 241 8.01 23.30 10.22
C MET A 241 9.29 24.16 10.29
N PRO A 242 9.21 25.50 10.15
CA PRO A 242 8.04 26.33 9.87
C PRO A 242 7.97 26.72 8.38
N ASP A 243 7.83 25.73 7.50
CA ASP A 243 7.77 25.86 6.04
C ASP A 243 9.14 25.81 5.36
N THR A 244 10.01 24.93 5.88
CA THR A 244 11.29 24.58 5.27
C THR A 244 11.11 23.34 4.40
N GLU A 245 11.56 23.38 3.16
CA GLU A 245 11.59 22.19 2.30
C GLU A 245 12.54 21.15 2.92
N THR A 246 12.09 19.91 3.01
CA THR A 246 12.87 18.82 3.60
C THR A 246 12.72 17.54 2.78
N GLY A 247 13.77 16.74 2.75
CA GLY A 247 13.78 15.43 2.10
C GLY A 247 13.29 14.33 3.03
N TRP A 248 12.39 13.47 2.57
CA TRP A 248 11.88 12.33 3.33
C TRP A 248 11.70 11.10 2.44
N ARG A 249 11.79 9.89 3.00
CA ARG A 249 11.78 8.65 2.20
C ARG A 249 10.61 7.71 2.44
N SER A 250 10.10 7.67 3.67
CA SER A 250 9.00 6.80 4.04
C SER A 250 8.27 7.27 5.29
N TRP A 251 6.99 6.91 5.40
CA TRP A 251 6.16 7.21 6.57
C TRP A 251 6.47 6.26 7.73
N LEU A 252 6.60 6.80 8.95
CA LEU A 252 6.77 6.01 10.17
C LEU A 252 5.44 5.46 10.71
N ALA A 253 4.34 6.09 10.33
CA ALA A 253 2.96 5.71 10.66
C ALA A 253 2.00 6.30 9.62
N ALA A 254 0.76 5.81 9.59
CA ALA A 254 -0.28 6.37 8.73
C ALA A 254 -0.45 7.88 8.97
N PRO A 255 -0.28 8.74 7.94
CA PRO A 255 -0.39 10.19 8.09
C PRO A 255 -1.85 10.64 8.31
N GLU A 256 -2.02 11.85 8.84
CA GLU A 256 -3.30 12.55 8.74
C GLU A 256 -3.56 12.93 7.28
N VAL A 257 -4.78 12.70 6.80
CA VAL A 257 -5.18 12.89 5.40
C VAL A 257 -6.36 13.85 5.29
N ALA A 258 -6.27 14.81 4.37
CA ALA A 258 -7.37 15.70 3.98
C ALA A 258 -7.48 15.81 2.46
N LEU A 259 -8.71 15.80 1.96
CA LEU A 259 -9.00 16.05 0.56
C LEU A 259 -8.87 17.55 0.26
N LEU A 260 -7.98 17.92 -0.66
CA LEU A 260 -7.79 19.29 -1.14
C LEU A 260 -8.73 19.59 -2.30
N SER A 261 -8.66 18.80 -3.37
CA SER A 261 -9.42 18.99 -4.59
C SER A 261 -9.86 17.66 -5.21
N VAL A 262 -10.96 17.72 -5.97
CA VAL A 262 -11.49 16.64 -6.80
C VAL A 262 -11.74 17.24 -8.18
N ASN A 263 -11.17 16.64 -9.21
CA ASN A 263 -11.27 17.08 -10.60
C ASN A 263 -11.57 15.88 -11.50
N ASP A 264 -12.03 16.15 -12.72
CA ASP A 264 -12.27 15.14 -13.76
C ASP A 264 -13.13 13.97 -13.28
N VAL A 265 -14.23 14.28 -12.58
CA VAL A 265 -15.16 13.26 -12.09
C VAL A 265 -15.94 12.69 -13.26
N THR A 266 -15.83 11.38 -13.46
CA THR A 266 -16.65 10.63 -14.42
C THR A 266 -17.35 9.52 -13.69
N GLY A 267 -18.68 9.52 -13.71
CA GLY A 267 -19.51 8.48 -13.12
C GLY A 267 -20.03 7.51 -14.18
N HIS A 268 -20.16 6.25 -13.81
CA HIS A 268 -20.79 5.21 -14.59
C HIS A 268 -21.74 4.42 -13.69
N GLU A 269 -23.04 4.49 -13.97
CA GLU A 269 -24.05 3.65 -13.34
C GLU A 269 -24.09 2.31 -14.05
N ILE A 270 -23.93 1.24 -13.28
CA ILE A 270 -24.00 -0.15 -13.73
C ILE A 270 -25.12 -0.79 -12.93
N GLU A 271 -26.29 -0.94 -13.55
CA GLU A 271 -27.47 -1.61 -12.95
C GLU A 271 -27.84 -1.07 -11.55
N GLY A 272 -27.78 0.27 -11.38
CA GLY A 272 -28.13 0.97 -10.14
C GLY A 272 -26.96 1.26 -9.20
N ASP A 273 -25.80 0.62 -9.38
CA ASP A 273 -24.57 0.95 -8.65
C ASP A 273 -23.79 2.03 -9.44
N VAL A 274 -23.53 3.18 -8.82
CA VAL A 274 -22.76 4.26 -9.47
C VAL A 274 -21.30 4.16 -9.06
N TRP A 275 -20.43 4.14 -10.06
CA TRP A 275 -18.98 4.11 -9.92
C TRP A 275 -18.40 5.42 -10.40
N TYR A 276 -17.56 6.05 -9.60
CA TYR A 276 -16.87 7.28 -9.97
C TYR A 276 -15.39 7.02 -10.18
N THR A 277 -14.83 7.62 -11.22
CA THR A 277 -13.40 7.90 -11.31
C THR A 277 -13.16 9.39 -11.10
N ALA A 278 -12.15 9.75 -10.32
CA ALA A 278 -11.77 11.15 -10.12
C ALA A 278 -10.26 11.31 -9.98
N ASN A 279 -9.74 12.46 -10.42
CA ASN A 279 -8.41 12.95 -10.07
C ASN A 279 -8.52 13.73 -8.76
N VAL A 280 -7.77 13.30 -7.74
CA VAL A 280 -7.86 13.83 -6.38
C VAL A 280 -6.50 14.29 -5.90
N GLN A 281 -6.48 15.36 -5.11
CA GLN A 281 -5.28 15.81 -4.40
C GLN A 281 -5.49 15.64 -2.91
N TRP A 282 -4.61 14.88 -2.26
CA TRP A 282 -4.63 14.66 -0.83
C TRP A 282 -3.51 15.43 -0.15
N LEU A 283 -3.83 16.22 0.87
CA LEU A 283 -2.84 16.71 1.82
C LEU A 283 -2.56 15.62 2.83
N LEU A 284 -1.30 15.21 2.91
CA LEU A 284 -0.79 14.26 3.89
C LEU A 284 0.06 15.02 4.91
N TYR A 285 -0.06 14.67 6.20
CA TYR A 285 0.83 15.17 7.25
C TYR A 285 1.09 14.11 8.31
N GLY A 286 2.36 13.86 8.63
CA GLY A 286 2.71 12.83 9.60
C GLY A 286 4.19 12.80 9.95
N SER A 287 4.58 11.76 10.69
CA SER A 287 5.99 11.50 10.98
C SER A 287 6.59 10.63 9.87
N ALA A 288 7.70 11.07 9.30
CA ALA A 288 8.42 10.39 8.24
C ALA A 288 9.91 10.25 8.59
N LEU A 289 10.61 9.36 7.90
CA LEU A 289 12.06 9.26 7.94
C LEU A 289 12.69 10.27 6.99
N GLY A 290 13.58 11.12 7.49
CA GLY A 290 14.40 12.03 6.68
C GLY A 290 15.39 11.31 5.77
N ASN A 291 15.77 11.97 4.68
CA ASN A 291 16.70 11.41 3.69
C ASN A 291 18.14 11.32 4.20
N ASP A 292 18.61 12.36 4.90
CA ASP A 292 20.05 12.54 5.16
C ASP A 292 20.56 11.76 6.37
N ASP A 293 19.75 11.65 7.43
CA ASP A 293 20.17 11.13 8.73
C ASP A 293 19.22 10.06 9.30
N GLY A 294 18.13 9.75 8.57
CA GLY A 294 17.09 8.83 9.02
C GLY A 294 16.39 9.29 10.30
N THR A 295 16.43 10.60 10.62
CA THR A 295 15.70 11.14 11.75
C THR A 295 14.20 11.16 11.47
N ALA A 296 13.42 11.06 12.55
CA ALA A 296 11.99 11.21 12.48
C ALA A 296 11.66 12.71 12.40
N LEU A 297 11.00 13.12 11.32
CA LEU A 297 10.62 14.50 11.07
C LEU A 297 9.13 14.62 10.72
N GLY A 298 8.55 15.78 11.00
CA GLY A 298 7.15 16.08 10.72
C GLY A 298 7.00 16.70 9.35
N VAL A 299 6.47 15.95 8.38
CA VAL A 299 6.38 16.39 6.98
C VAL A 299 4.95 16.50 6.50
N ALA A 300 4.72 17.52 5.66
CA ALA A 300 3.54 17.64 4.82
C ALA A 300 3.88 17.45 3.34
N CYS A 301 3.00 16.80 2.59
CA CYS A 301 3.07 16.76 1.13
C CYS A 301 1.67 16.71 0.52
N VAL A 302 1.56 17.04 -0.76
CA VAL A 302 0.36 16.82 -1.56
C VAL A 302 0.57 15.61 -2.43
N TRP A 303 -0.37 14.67 -2.38
CA TRP A 303 -0.30 13.45 -3.14
C TRP A 303 -1.42 13.41 -4.19
N PRO A 304 -1.10 13.64 -5.48
CA PRO A 304 -2.06 13.51 -6.55
C PRO A 304 -2.33 12.03 -6.85
N MET A 305 -3.60 11.67 -6.93
CA MET A 305 -4.02 10.29 -7.21
C MET A 305 -5.19 10.29 -8.17
N LYS A 306 -5.34 9.22 -8.93
CA LYS A 306 -6.59 8.89 -9.62
C LYS A 306 -7.23 7.72 -8.87
N VAL A 307 -8.51 7.86 -8.53
CA VAL A 307 -9.22 6.88 -7.70
C VAL A 307 -10.49 6.40 -8.39
N LEU A 308 -10.82 5.11 -8.21
CA LEU A 308 -12.11 4.49 -8.55
C LEU A 308 -12.83 4.13 -7.26
N PHE A 309 -14.10 4.50 -7.14
CA PHE A 309 -14.90 4.23 -5.95
C PHE A 309 -16.40 4.14 -6.30
N SER A 310 -17.22 3.61 -5.40
CA SER A 310 -18.66 3.46 -5.59
C SER A 310 -19.47 4.28 -4.59
N THR A 311 -20.71 4.61 -4.94
CA THR A 311 -21.73 5.12 -4.01
C THR A 311 -22.24 4.07 -3.03
N LYS A 312 -22.00 2.79 -3.30
CA LYS A 312 -22.51 1.71 -2.45
C LYS A 312 -21.88 1.81 -1.07
N GLU A 313 -22.69 1.94 -0.02
CA GLU A 313 -22.28 1.98 1.39
C GLU A 313 -21.57 0.70 1.88
N THR A 314 -21.36 -0.28 1.00
CA THR A 314 -20.41 -1.36 1.25
C THR A 314 -19.04 -0.76 1.54
N ASP A 315 -18.31 -1.33 2.50
CA ASP A 315 -16.98 -0.92 2.99
C ASP A 315 -15.86 -1.05 1.92
N GLU A 316 -16.22 -0.94 0.64
CA GLU A 316 -15.33 -0.99 -0.50
C GLU A 316 -14.45 0.26 -0.49
N SER A 317 -13.23 0.04 -0.04
CA SER A 317 -12.14 0.99 -0.12
C SER A 317 -11.94 1.49 -1.56
N PRO A 318 -11.69 2.79 -1.75
CA PRO A 318 -11.39 3.32 -3.07
C PRO A 318 -10.16 2.59 -3.63
N THR A 319 -10.25 2.21 -4.90
CA THR A 319 -9.13 1.61 -5.62
C THR A 319 -8.29 2.73 -6.19
N VAL A 320 -7.00 2.72 -5.85
CA VAL A 320 -6.03 3.68 -6.39
C VAL A 320 -5.64 3.20 -7.78
N LEU A 321 -5.99 4.00 -8.79
CA LEU A 321 -5.78 3.68 -10.21
C LEU A 321 -4.41 4.11 -10.71
N SER A 322 -3.94 5.25 -10.20
CA SER A 322 -2.60 5.77 -10.44
C SER A 322 -2.26 6.75 -9.33
N ASP A 323 -1.02 6.74 -8.90
CA ASP A 323 -0.43 7.73 -8.02
C ASP A 323 0.60 8.55 -8.81
N GLY A 324 0.61 9.85 -8.56
CA GLY A 324 1.73 10.69 -8.93
C GLY A 324 2.73 10.79 -7.79
N ASP A 325 3.93 11.28 -8.09
CA ASP A 325 4.90 11.58 -7.04
C ASP A 325 4.35 12.68 -6.11
N PRO A 326 4.58 12.57 -4.79
CA PRO A 326 4.24 13.63 -3.85
C PRO A 326 4.92 14.95 -4.24
N THR A 327 4.14 16.04 -4.17
CA THR A 327 4.62 17.40 -4.40
C THR A 327 4.58 18.22 -3.12
N LEU A 328 5.28 19.36 -3.13
CA LEU A 328 5.17 20.33 -2.05
C LEU A 328 3.73 20.85 -1.92
N PRO A 329 3.23 21.08 -0.69
CA PRO A 329 2.00 21.82 -0.49
C PRO A 329 2.12 23.24 -1.06
N ASP A 330 1.12 23.69 -1.80
CA ASP A 330 1.07 25.06 -2.30
C ASP A 330 0.89 26.03 -1.12
N THR A 331 1.91 26.81 -0.83
CA THR A 331 1.92 27.78 0.27
C THR A 331 1.10 29.04 -0.04
N ALA A 332 0.74 29.26 -1.31
CA ALA A 332 -0.17 30.31 -1.73
C ALA A 332 -1.66 29.90 -1.62
N ASP A 333 -1.96 28.60 -1.49
CA ASP A 333 -3.32 28.10 -1.27
C ASP A 333 -3.72 28.21 0.22
N ASP A 334 -4.59 29.19 0.51
CA ASP A 334 -5.14 29.44 1.85
C ASP A 334 -5.83 28.22 2.47
N GLN A 335 -6.54 27.42 1.67
CA GLN A 335 -7.24 26.21 2.14
C GLN A 335 -6.23 25.13 2.51
N CYS A 336 -5.24 24.89 1.65
CA CYS A 336 -4.12 23.98 1.92
C CYS A 336 -3.42 24.36 3.23
N MET A 337 -3.02 25.61 3.38
CA MET A 337 -2.30 26.10 4.57
C MET A 337 -3.18 26.13 5.83
N LYS A 338 -4.49 26.31 5.70
CA LYS A 338 -5.44 26.18 6.83
C LYS A 338 -5.53 24.74 7.32
N LEU A 339 -5.65 23.76 6.41
CA LEU A 339 -5.68 22.34 6.76
C LEU A 339 -4.34 21.88 7.37
N LEU A 340 -3.23 22.31 6.78
CA LEU A 340 -1.90 21.99 7.29
C LEU A 340 -1.69 22.53 8.71
N ARG A 341 -2.07 23.78 8.98
CA ARG A 341 -2.02 24.34 10.35
C ARG A 341 -2.86 23.53 11.33
N ARG A 342 -4.02 23.03 10.91
CA ARG A 342 -4.87 22.16 11.75
C ARG A 342 -4.18 20.83 12.07
N PHE A 343 -3.57 20.17 11.08
CA PHE A 343 -2.81 18.94 11.30
C PHE A 343 -1.62 19.15 12.23
N LYS A 344 -0.87 20.23 12.04
CA LYS A 344 0.23 20.64 12.92
C LYS A 344 -0.24 20.82 14.37
N GLN A 345 -1.39 21.48 14.57
CA GLN A 345 -2.00 21.66 15.90
C GLN A 345 -2.46 20.32 16.50
N ASN A 346 -3.09 19.45 15.73
CA ASN A 346 -3.53 18.11 16.17
C ASN A 346 -2.34 17.27 16.64
N ALA A 347 -1.28 17.19 15.83
CA ALA A 347 -0.08 16.43 16.17
C ALA A 347 0.61 16.99 17.42
N THR A 348 0.70 18.31 17.56
CA THR A 348 1.25 18.95 18.77
C THR A 348 0.42 18.61 20.01
N GLN A 349 -0.92 18.60 19.88
CA GLN A 349 -1.82 18.22 20.97
C GLN A 349 -1.70 16.74 21.32
N ALA A 350 -1.60 15.86 20.31
CA ALA A 350 -1.42 14.43 20.50
C ALA A 350 -0.09 14.13 21.20
N ALA A 351 1.01 14.73 20.75
CA ALA A 351 2.32 14.63 21.39
C ALA A 351 2.27 15.12 22.85
N ARG A 352 1.65 16.27 23.12
CA ARG A 352 1.46 16.78 24.50
C ARG A 352 0.65 15.81 25.38
N ARG A 353 -0.39 15.18 24.83
CA ARG A 353 -1.19 14.16 25.55
C ARG A 353 -0.35 12.92 25.86
N ALA A 354 0.44 12.45 24.89
CA ALA A 354 1.36 11.32 25.07
C ALA A 354 2.40 11.62 26.17
N THR A 355 3.07 12.78 26.10
CA THR A 355 4.06 13.20 27.10
C THR A 355 3.44 13.33 28.50
N ARG A 356 2.22 13.89 28.60
CA ARG A 356 1.50 13.95 29.90
C ARG A 356 1.09 12.57 30.41
N GLY A 357 0.71 11.65 29.52
CA GLY A 357 0.41 10.26 29.86
C GLY A 357 1.63 9.56 30.42
N VAL A 358 2.79 9.72 29.78
CA VAL A 358 4.08 9.19 30.25
C VAL A 358 4.51 9.83 31.57
N ALA A 359 4.38 11.15 31.70
CA ALA A 359 4.69 11.87 32.95
C ALA A 359 3.80 11.41 34.12
N ARG A 360 2.50 11.19 33.89
CA ARG A 360 1.59 10.63 34.90
C ARG A 360 1.88 9.16 35.20
N GLY A 361 2.21 8.37 34.19
CA GLY A 361 2.63 6.97 34.36
C GLY A 361 3.88 6.87 35.21
N THR A 362 4.90 7.68 34.92
CA THR A 362 6.15 7.75 35.70
C THR A 362 5.92 8.28 37.12
N GLN A 363 5.03 9.26 37.33
CA GLN A 363 4.61 9.69 38.66
C GLN A 363 3.84 8.59 39.42
N ASN A 364 2.99 7.81 38.76
CA ASN A 364 2.28 6.70 39.39
C ASN A 364 3.25 5.56 39.76
N VAL A 365 4.23 5.27 38.90
CA VAL A 365 5.29 4.29 39.17
C VAL A 365 6.17 4.75 40.33
N SER A 366 6.53 6.04 40.40
CA SER A 366 7.30 6.57 41.53
C SER A 366 6.48 6.61 42.82
N THR A 367 5.19 6.93 42.76
CA THR A 367 4.29 6.90 43.93
C THR A 367 4.07 5.47 44.42
N TRP A 368 3.96 4.51 43.49
CA TRP A 368 3.87 3.08 43.81
C TRP A 368 5.16 2.56 44.44
N ALA A 369 6.33 2.93 43.89
CA ALA A 369 7.63 2.60 44.47
C ALA A 369 7.80 3.19 45.88
N SER A 370 7.35 4.42 46.12
CA SER A 370 7.35 5.05 47.45
C SER A 370 6.40 4.35 48.44
N SER A 371 5.28 3.81 47.96
CA SER A 371 4.31 3.09 48.81
C SER A 371 4.82 1.70 49.22
N ILE A 372 5.64 1.05 48.38
CA ILE A 372 6.30 -0.23 48.70
C ILE A 372 7.48 -0.05 49.67
N ALA A 373 8.10 1.13 49.69
CA ALA A 373 9.16 1.47 50.63
C ALA A 373 8.68 1.60 52.10
N HIS A 374 7.36 1.61 52.35
CA HIS A 374 6.81 1.48 53.69
C HIS A 374 6.51 0.01 54.03
N PRO A 375 7.27 -0.62 54.96
CA PRO A 375 7.16 -2.06 55.25
C PRO A 375 5.78 -2.51 55.76
N THR A 376 4.93 -1.57 56.20
CA THR A 376 3.59 -1.83 56.72
C THR A 376 2.51 -1.98 55.64
N ALA A 377 2.61 -1.28 54.50
CA ALA A 377 1.59 -1.34 53.45
C ALA A 377 1.69 -2.63 52.62
N ALA A 378 2.92 -3.04 52.28
CA ALA A 378 3.17 -4.31 51.59
C ALA A 378 2.75 -5.53 52.43
N ALA A 379 2.94 -5.48 53.76
CA ALA A 379 2.54 -6.55 54.67
C ALA A 379 1.01 -6.70 54.82
N GLN A 380 0.26 -5.59 54.79
CA GLN A 380 -1.21 -5.62 54.86
C GLN A 380 -1.85 -6.12 53.56
N ILE A 381 -1.26 -5.79 52.41
CA ILE A 381 -1.72 -6.30 51.11
C ILE A 381 -1.42 -7.81 51.00
N LEU A 382 -0.24 -8.28 51.45
CA LEU A 382 0.10 -9.71 51.46
C LEU A 382 -0.81 -10.55 52.37
N ALA A 383 -1.30 -9.99 53.48
CA ALA A 383 -2.16 -10.70 54.43
C ALA A 383 -3.60 -10.91 53.92
N SER A 384 -4.01 -10.23 52.85
CA SER A 384 -5.37 -10.29 52.29
C SER A 384 -5.50 -11.11 51.01
N MET A 385 -4.39 -11.65 50.47
CA MET A 385 -4.37 -12.41 49.22
C MET A 385 -4.19 -13.93 49.47
N PRO A 386 -5.07 -14.81 48.93
CA PRO A 386 -4.84 -16.24 49.02
C PRO A 386 -3.81 -16.69 47.97
N LYS A 387 -2.74 -17.36 48.44
CA LYS A 387 -1.77 -18.15 47.66
C LYS A 387 -1.12 -17.40 46.47
N VAL A 388 -0.37 -16.36 46.77
CA VAL A 388 0.66 -15.86 45.84
C VAL A 388 1.98 -16.57 46.16
N ASP A 389 2.64 -17.09 45.13
CA ASP A 389 3.97 -17.70 45.25
C ASP A 389 4.99 -16.65 45.70
N THR A 390 5.55 -16.83 46.89
CA THR A 390 6.43 -15.85 47.56
C THR A 390 7.79 -15.70 46.88
N SER A 391 8.16 -16.61 45.98
CA SER A 391 9.43 -16.56 45.25
C SER A 391 9.53 -15.36 44.28
N ILE A 392 8.42 -14.95 43.69
CA ILE A 392 8.35 -13.79 42.78
C ILE A 392 8.46 -12.48 43.57
N LEU A 393 7.86 -12.44 44.76
CA LEU A 393 7.95 -11.30 45.69
C LEU A 393 9.36 -11.13 46.27
N GLU A 394 10.08 -12.23 46.54
CA GLU A 394 11.48 -12.18 46.94
C GLU A 394 12.41 -11.71 45.81
N ALA A 395 12.12 -12.07 44.56
CA ALA A 395 12.83 -11.54 43.40
C ALA A 395 12.60 -10.02 43.24
N GLN A 396 11.35 -9.56 43.36
CA GLN A 396 11.03 -8.12 43.37
C GLN A 396 11.65 -7.39 44.55
N ARG A 397 11.69 -8.00 45.74
CA ARG A 397 12.34 -7.43 46.92
C ARG A 397 13.84 -7.27 46.71
N ARG A 398 14.53 -8.28 46.14
CA ARG A 398 15.96 -8.20 45.82
C ARG A 398 16.28 -7.15 44.76
N ILE A 399 15.40 -6.99 43.77
CA ILE A 399 15.55 -5.95 42.74
C ILE A 399 15.29 -4.55 43.34
N ALA A 400 14.27 -4.39 44.18
CA ALA A 400 13.99 -3.15 44.90
C ALA A 400 15.10 -2.80 45.91
N GLU A 401 15.67 -3.79 46.59
CA GLU A 401 16.85 -3.63 47.47
C GLU A 401 18.10 -3.27 46.66
N GLN A 402 18.30 -3.84 45.47
CA GLN A 402 19.39 -3.43 44.56
C GLN A 402 19.22 -1.99 44.06
N ILE A 403 18.01 -1.59 43.68
CA ILE A 403 17.66 -0.24 43.24
C ILE A 403 17.80 0.77 44.40
N ALA A 404 17.37 0.43 45.61
CA ALA A 404 17.54 1.26 46.81
C ALA A 404 19.02 1.37 47.23
N ALA A 405 19.79 0.28 47.15
CA ALA A 405 21.21 0.26 47.47
C ALA A 405 22.07 1.04 46.45
N SER A 406 21.56 1.27 45.23
CA SER A 406 22.21 2.09 44.19
C SER A 406 21.81 3.57 44.24
N MET A 407 20.86 3.96 45.10
CA MET A 407 20.39 5.33 45.28
C MET A 407 20.97 6.21 46.43
N PRO A 408 21.99 5.87 47.25
CA PRO A 408 22.30 6.72 48.42
C PRO A 408 22.99 8.09 48.15
N LYS A 409 23.09 8.59 46.91
CA LYS A 409 23.76 9.89 46.63
C LYS A 409 23.18 10.66 45.43
N LEU A 410 21.87 10.85 45.37
CA LEU A 410 21.27 11.79 44.42
C LEU A 410 20.54 12.90 45.19
N ASP A 411 21.22 14.05 45.29
CA ASP A 411 20.59 15.32 45.65
C ASP A 411 19.79 15.81 44.44
N PHE A 412 18.46 15.88 44.58
CA PHE A 412 17.56 16.35 43.53
C PHE A 412 17.33 17.86 43.67
N SER A 413 18.37 18.63 43.42
CA SER A 413 18.27 20.06 43.13
C SER A 413 18.94 20.38 41.79
N GLY A 414 18.14 20.74 40.79
CA GLY A 414 18.56 21.26 39.48
C GLY A 414 19.11 20.24 38.48
N ASN A 415 18.55 20.23 37.25
CA ASN A 415 19.02 19.60 35.99
C ASN A 415 19.58 18.14 35.98
N ALA A 416 19.65 17.43 37.10
CA ALA A 416 20.26 16.10 37.19
C ALA A 416 19.34 14.94 36.77
N ALA A 417 18.03 15.16 36.60
CA ALA A 417 17.08 14.11 36.21
C ALA A 417 17.37 13.50 34.82
N ALA A 418 17.95 14.29 33.90
CA ALA A 418 18.32 13.82 32.57
C ALA A 418 19.60 12.96 32.56
N GLN A 419 20.52 13.18 33.50
CA GLN A 419 21.74 12.36 33.68
C GLN A 419 21.49 11.11 34.54
N ALA A 420 20.46 11.13 35.41
CA ALA A 420 20.03 9.94 36.15
C ALA A 420 19.45 8.85 35.24
N LEU A 421 18.81 9.24 34.12
CA LEU A 421 18.23 8.30 33.15
C LEU A 421 19.27 7.57 32.30
N THR A 422 20.47 8.15 32.11
CA THR A 422 21.57 7.51 31.35
C THR A 422 22.44 6.60 32.22
N SER A 423 22.27 6.64 33.54
CA SER A 423 23.05 5.85 34.52
C SER A 423 22.30 4.63 35.07
N ILE A 424 21.06 4.40 34.64
CA ILE A 424 20.33 3.16 34.92
C ILE A 424 21.02 2.02 34.12
N PRO A 425 21.51 0.94 34.77
CA PRO A 425 22.07 -0.19 34.04
C PRO A 425 21.04 -0.72 33.04
N LYS A 426 21.48 -1.09 31.84
CA LYS A 426 20.64 -1.68 30.77
C LYS A 426 19.65 -2.65 31.41
N LEU A 427 18.36 -2.33 31.33
CA LEU A 427 17.29 -3.26 31.70
C LEU A 427 17.44 -4.48 30.80
N ASP A 428 17.91 -5.57 31.39
CA ASP A 428 18.09 -6.85 30.71
C ASP A 428 16.73 -7.41 30.26
N ALA A 429 16.72 -8.17 29.16
CA ALA A 429 15.55 -8.82 28.60
C ALA A 429 14.79 -9.68 29.65
N SER A 430 15.49 -10.15 30.68
CA SER A 430 14.90 -10.83 31.84
C SER A 430 13.83 -10.00 32.57
N PHE A 431 13.95 -8.67 32.62
CA PHE A 431 12.95 -7.79 33.25
C PHE A 431 11.64 -7.72 32.44
N LEU A 432 11.75 -7.62 31.11
CA LEU A 432 10.60 -7.57 30.21
C LEU A 432 9.90 -8.93 30.11
N VAL A 433 10.67 -10.02 30.12
CA VAL A 433 10.15 -11.39 30.19
C VAL A 433 9.45 -11.66 31.53
N ALA A 434 9.99 -11.16 32.65
CA ALA A 434 9.34 -11.26 33.96
C ALA A 434 8.02 -10.48 34.03
N GLN A 435 7.95 -9.27 33.45
CA GLN A 435 6.68 -8.53 33.36
C GLN A 435 5.63 -9.23 32.51
N ARG A 436 6.04 -9.86 31.40
CA ARG A 436 5.15 -10.66 30.55
C ARG A 436 4.55 -11.84 31.31
N GLY A 437 5.37 -12.57 32.07
CA GLY A 437 4.90 -13.68 32.90
C GLY A 437 3.88 -13.24 33.95
N ILE A 438 4.10 -12.08 34.58
CA ILE A 438 3.17 -11.52 35.57
C ILE A 438 1.84 -11.09 34.91
N ALA A 439 1.88 -10.42 33.76
CA ALA A 439 0.68 -10.02 33.03
C ALA A 439 -0.16 -11.23 32.59
N GLU A 440 0.50 -12.30 32.14
CA GLU A 440 -0.16 -13.57 31.78
C GLU A 440 -0.76 -14.28 33.00
N GLN A 441 -0.09 -14.24 34.16
CA GLN A 441 -0.58 -14.85 35.39
C GLN A 441 -1.74 -14.06 36.03
N ILE A 442 -1.72 -12.72 35.93
CA ILE A 442 -2.83 -11.84 36.37
C ILE A 442 -4.05 -12.05 35.45
N ALA A 443 -3.84 -12.10 34.13
CA ALA A 443 -4.91 -12.39 33.17
C ALA A 443 -5.53 -13.78 33.40
N ALA A 444 -4.72 -14.78 33.76
CA ALA A 444 -5.19 -16.13 34.06
C ALA A 444 -5.94 -16.25 35.40
N SER A 445 -5.60 -15.41 36.39
CA SER A 445 -6.19 -15.46 37.74
C SER A 445 -7.40 -14.52 37.92
N MET A 446 -7.62 -13.56 37.01
CA MET A 446 -8.72 -12.59 37.09
C MET A 446 -9.42 -12.38 35.72
N PRO A 447 -10.27 -13.32 35.27
CA PRO A 447 -10.88 -13.29 33.94
C PRO A 447 -11.91 -12.16 33.71
N LYS A 448 -12.20 -11.33 34.71
CA LYS A 448 -13.13 -10.19 34.62
C LYS A 448 -12.45 -8.82 34.55
N LEU A 449 -11.11 -8.77 34.50
CA LEU A 449 -10.38 -7.52 34.34
C LEU A 449 -10.40 -7.09 32.86
N ASP A 450 -10.68 -5.82 32.59
CA ASP A 450 -10.54 -5.25 31.24
C ASP A 450 -9.04 -5.17 30.89
N THR A 451 -8.64 -5.98 29.89
CA THR A 451 -7.24 -6.19 29.49
C THR A 451 -6.78 -5.25 28.37
N SER A 452 -7.61 -4.29 27.97
CA SER A 452 -7.28 -3.30 26.92
C SER A 452 -5.99 -2.52 27.20
N PHE A 453 -5.70 -2.22 28.47
CA PHE A 453 -4.44 -1.60 28.91
C PHE A 453 -3.22 -2.52 28.74
N LEU A 454 -3.39 -3.84 28.98
CA LEU A 454 -2.30 -4.83 28.85
C LEU A 454 -2.01 -5.17 27.39
N ALA A 455 -3.02 -5.13 26.51
CA ALA A 455 -2.84 -5.29 25.07
C ALA A 455 -2.02 -4.15 24.45
N ALA A 456 -2.24 -2.91 24.90
CA ALA A 456 -1.44 -1.76 24.50
C ALA A 456 0.03 -1.88 24.95
N GLN A 457 0.28 -2.44 26.13
CA GLN A 457 1.63 -2.73 26.63
C GLN A 457 2.32 -3.85 25.83
N ARG A 458 1.58 -4.87 25.39
CA ARG A 458 2.09 -5.97 24.56
C ARG A 458 2.55 -5.47 23.19
N GLY A 459 1.76 -4.59 22.55
CA GLY A 459 2.12 -3.95 21.28
C GLY A 459 3.40 -3.12 21.37
N ILE A 460 3.62 -2.43 22.49
CA ILE A 460 4.86 -1.66 22.74
C ILE A 460 6.07 -2.58 22.94
N ALA A 461 5.90 -3.71 23.65
CA ALA A 461 6.96 -4.69 23.87
C ALA A 461 7.36 -5.44 22.57
N ASP A 462 6.38 -5.79 21.74
CA ASP A 462 6.62 -6.44 20.45
C ASP A 462 7.27 -5.48 19.44
N GLN A 463 6.91 -4.19 19.47
CA GLN A 463 7.60 -3.14 18.70
C GLN A 463 9.04 -2.89 19.19
N LEU A 464 9.29 -2.92 20.50
CA LEU A 464 10.64 -2.75 21.06
C LEU A 464 11.54 -3.97 20.80
N ALA A 465 10.98 -5.18 20.73
CA ALA A 465 11.73 -6.39 20.36
C ALA A 465 12.17 -6.37 18.89
N GLY A 466 11.40 -5.75 18.00
CA GLY A 466 11.75 -5.55 16.58
C GLY A 466 12.78 -4.45 16.31
N VAL A 467 13.13 -3.62 17.30
CA VAL A 467 13.92 -2.38 17.13
C VAL A 467 15.35 -2.47 17.71
N GLN A 468 15.88 -3.67 17.98
CA GLN A 468 17.24 -3.83 18.53
C GLN A 468 18.41 -3.35 17.62
N GLY A 469 18.13 -2.71 16.48
CA GLY A 469 19.12 -2.03 15.64
C GLY A 469 19.31 -0.52 15.86
N LEU A 470 18.42 0.20 16.57
CA LEU A 470 18.44 1.68 16.56
C LEU A 470 18.12 2.32 17.93
N SER A 471 18.95 2.02 18.94
CA SER A 471 18.77 2.55 20.30
C SER A 471 19.12 4.05 20.45
N THR A 472 19.87 4.64 19.52
CA THR A 472 20.28 6.05 19.57
C THR A 472 19.24 6.99 18.95
N THR A 473 18.52 6.53 17.93
CA THR A 473 17.56 7.33 17.14
C THR A 473 16.26 7.63 17.89
N TYR A 474 15.76 6.69 18.69
CA TYR A 474 14.55 6.89 19.52
C TYR A 474 14.78 7.95 20.63
N LEU A 475 15.97 7.95 21.22
CA LEU A 475 16.35 8.96 22.22
C LEU A 475 16.59 10.33 21.59
N ALA A 476 17.06 10.38 20.34
CA ALA A 476 17.17 11.62 19.57
C ALA A 476 15.79 12.20 19.21
N ALA A 477 14.83 11.37 18.79
CA ALA A 477 13.45 11.77 18.51
C ALA A 477 12.73 12.31 19.75
N MET A 478 12.94 11.70 20.93
CA MET A 478 12.40 12.25 22.20
C MET A 478 13.04 13.60 22.59
N ARG A 479 14.35 13.80 22.31
CA ARG A 479 15.03 15.08 22.57
C ARG A 479 14.57 16.17 21.61
N ALA A 480 14.39 15.86 20.33
CA ALA A 480 13.84 16.78 19.34
C ALA A 480 12.40 17.21 19.70
N ALA A 481 11.56 16.26 20.10
CA ALA A 481 10.21 16.55 20.58
C ALA A 481 10.17 17.41 21.86
N GLN A 482 11.18 17.29 22.74
CA GLN A 482 11.32 18.14 23.93
C GLN A 482 11.82 19.55 23.60
N ALA A 483 12.81 19.70 22.71
CA ALA A 483 13.34 20.99 22.27
C ALA A 483 12.27 21.86 21.60
N VAL A 484 11.44 21.26 20.74
CA VAL A 484 10.29 21.91 20.10
C VAL A 484 9.23 22.33 21.13
N SER A 485 9.05 21.57 22.22
CA SER A 485 8.11 21.93 23.29
C SER A 485 8.59 23.08 24.19
N ALA A 486 9.91 23.29 24.25
CA ALA A 486 10.57 24.27 25.12
C ALA A 486 10.80 25.64 24.45
N GLY A 487 10.54 25.78 23.15
CA GLY A 487 10.70 27.04 22.42
C GLY A 487 12.14 27.58 22.39
N GLN A 488 13.14 26.71 22.54
CA GLN A 488 14.54 27.08 22.51
C GLN A 488 15.05 27.01 21.06
N SER A 489 15.34 28.18 20.46
CA SER A 489 16.14 28.24 19.24
C SER A 489 17.60 27.86 19.55
N PRO A 490 18.33 27.22 18.62
CA PRO A 490 19.77 27.05 18.74
C PRO A 490 20.43 28.45 18.72
N SER A 491 21.32 28.70 19.66
CA SER A 491 22.13 29.92 19.69
C SER A 491 23.16 29.88 18.56
N ASP A 492 23.12 30.90 17.70
CA ASP A 492 24.18 31.24 16.75
C ASP A 492 25.45 31.65 17.52
N ASP A 493 26.42 30.74 17.60
CA ASP A 493 27.82 31.10 17.85
C ASP A 493 28.63 30.61 16.65
N ALA A 494 28.77 31.48 15.65
CA ALA A 494 29.69 31.31 14.53
C ALA A 494 30.51 32.59 14.33
N GLU A 495 31.78 32.46 14.69
CA GLU A 495 32.98 32.96 14.00
C GLU A 495 33.08 34.45 13.60
N GLN A 496 34.00 35.14 14.29
CA GLN A 496 34.57 36.41 13.86
C GLN A 496 35.39 36.24 12.57
N PRO A 497 35.31 37.18 11.61
CA PRO A 497 36.18 37.19 10.46
C PRO A 497 37.55 37.78 10.83
N VAL A 498 38.61 37.02 10.51
CA VAL A 498 39.99 37.48 10.52
C VAL A 498 40.20 38.43 9.34
N SER A 499 40.63 39.64 9.66
CA SER A 499 41.13 40.66 8.73
C SER A 499 42.40 40.17 8.05
N GLY A 500 42.42 40.17 6.72
CA GLY A 500 43.63 40.00 5.90
C GLY A 500 43.75 41.16 4.92
N ASP A 501 44.79 41.96 5.14
CA ASP A 501 45.33 42.98 4.24
C ASP A 501 45.73 42.38 2.89
N GLU A 502 45.38 43.04 1.77
CA GLU A 502 46.21 43.07 0.55
C GLU A 502 46.06 44.44 -0.13
N ASP A 503 47.10 45.25 0.08
CA ASP A 503 47.82 46.14 -0.83
C ASP A 503 47.09 46.98 -1.90
N GLU A 504 47.27 48.29 -1.69
CA GLU A 504 47.30 49.34 -2.70
C GLU A 504 48.31 49.03 -3.81
N ASP A 505 47.85 49.04 -5.06
CA ASP A 505 48.66 49.50 -6.19
C ASP A 505 48.15 50.89 -6.61
N THR A 506 49.12 51.79 -6.62
CA THR A 506 49.11 53.20 -6.99
C THR A 506 48.52 53.53 -8.36
N GLU A 507 47.74 54.62 -8.40
CA GLU A 507 48.05 55.81 -9.22
C GLU A 507 47.97 57.08 -8.36
#